data_AF-A0A9E5LLC5-F1
#
_entry.id   AF-A0A9E5LLC5-F1
#
_cell.length_a   1.000
_cell.length_b   1.000
_cell.length_c   1.000
_cell.angle_alpha   90.00
_cell.angle_beta   90.00
_cell.angle_gamma   90.00
#
_symmetry.space_group_name_H-M   'P 1'
#
loop_
_entity.id
_entity.type
_entity.pdbx_description
1 polymer ?
#
loop_
_entity_poly.entity_id
_entity_poly.type
_entity_poly.pdbx_seq_one_letter_code
_entity_poly.pdbx_strand_id
1 'polypeptide(L)'
;DKMSAEVIRPFVRWDVAWTVEHHGIFQMLYYGHHYGWDRNARDQFKDHPVFDNCAEFCERWDQSSFDPDYPTETLNMFEPMVREVFGRKAYSPEIIREGFVSSLTGNE
;
A
#
# COMPACT_ATOMS: atom_id res chain seq x y z
N ASP A 1 9.84 1.36 2.94
CA ASP A 1 9.13 0.07 2.76
C ASP A 1 9.53 -0.73 1.52
N LYS A 2 10.58 -0.31 0.80
CA LYS A 2 11.10 -1.02 -0.40
C LYS A 2 11.41 -2.50 -0.19
N MET A 3 12.03 -2.88 0.92
CA MET A 3 12.35 -4.29 1.20
C MET A 3 11.08 -5.16 1.25
N SER A 4 10.03 -4.68 1.93
CA SER A 4 8.74 -5.38 2.01
C SER A 4 8.07 -5.46 0.64
N ALA A 5 8.12 -4.37 -0.14
CA ALA A 5 7.59 -4.34 -1.50
C ALA A 5 8.27 -5.39 -2.40
N GLU A 6 9.60 -5.55 -2.36
CA GLU A 6 10.31 -6.56 -3.16
C GLU A 6 9.92 -8.00 -2.82
N VAL A 7 9.57 -8.29 -1.56
CA VAL A 7 9.11 -9.63 -1.16
C VAL A 7 7.76 -9.97 -1.80
N ILE A 8 6.83 -9.01 -1.86
CA ILE A 8 5.48 -9.24 -2.39
C ILE A 8 5.37 -8.99 -3.90
N ARG A 9 6.27 -8.19 -4.49
CA ARG A 9 6.24 -7.73 -5.90
C ARG A 9 5.97 -8.86 -6.91
N PRO A 10 6.53 -10.08 -6.78
CA PRO A 10 6.26 -11.15 -7.75
C PRO A 10 4.81 -11.68 -7.72
N PHE A 11 4.03 -11.38 -6.69
CA PHE A 11 2.77 -12.05 -6.36
C PHE A 11 1.56 -11.11 -6.30
N VAL A 12 1.77 -9.82 -6.50
CA VAL A 12 0.73 -8.79 -6.40
C VAL A 12 0.73 -7.90 -7.65
N ARG A 13 -0.34 -7.13 -7.82
CA ARG A 13 -0.42 -6.14 -8.90
C ARG A 13 0.68 -5.08 -8.73
N TRP A 14 1.14 -4.51 -9.83
CA TRP A 14 2.20 -3.49 -9.82
C TRP A 14 1.82 -2.26 -8.97
N ASP A 15 0.55 -1.84 -8.99
CA ASP A 15 0.03 -0.71 -8.22
C ASP A 15 0.06 -0.97 -6.70
N VAL A 16 -0.22 -2.21 -6.28
CA VAL A 16 -0.09 -2.65 -4.88
C VAL A 16 1.37 -2.63 -4.45
N ALA A 17 2.29 -3.20 -5.25
CA ALA A 17 3.71 -3.19 -4.93
C ALA A 17 4.27 -1.75 -4.86
N TRP A 18 3.85 -0.88 -5.78
CA TRP A 18 4.22 0.52 -5.77
C TRP A 18 3.71 1.25 -4.53
N THR A 19 2.45 1.01 -4.16
CA THR A 19 1.85 1.59 -2.95
C THR A 19 2.62 1.15 -1.71
N VAL A 20 2.90 -0.14 -1.54
CA VAL A 20 3.70 -0.64 -0.41
C VAL A 20 5.14 -0.13 -0.43
N GLU A 21 5.74 0.14 -1.59
CA GLU A 21 7.08 0.72 -1.63
C GLU A 21 7.11 2.17 -1.12
N HIS A 22 6.07 2.95 -1.43
CA HIS A 22 6.04 4.40 -1.26
C HIS A 22 5.15 4.89 -0.10
N HIS A 23 4.26 4.07 0.47
CA HIS A 23 3.27 4.56 1.44
C HIS A 23 3.88 5.36 2.60
N GLY A 24 5.09 5.02 3.09
CA GLY A 24 5.76 5.80 4.12
C GLY A 24 5.96 7.29 3.81
N ILE A 25 6.25 7.66 2.54
CA ILE A 25 6.37 9.08 2.16
C ILE A 25 5.01 9.77 2.01
N PHE A 26 3.95 9.01 1.70
CA PHE A 26 2.59 9.51 1.65
C PHE A 26 2.01 9.71 3.06
N GLN A 27 2.27 8.77 3.98
CA GLN A 27 1.88 8.82 5.38
C GLN A 27 2.50 10.03 6.11
N MET A 28 3.70 10.48 5.70
CA MET A 28 4.34 11.68 6.27
C MET A 28 3.49 12.96 6.16
N LEU A 29 2.48 12.99 5.29
CA LEU A 29 1.48 14.07 5.27
C LEU A 29 0.90 14.34 6.66
N TYR A 30 0.63 13.27 7.42
CA TYR A 30 -0.10 13.32 8.67
C TYR A 30 0.80 13.65 9.86
N TYR A 31 2.05 13.20 9.88
CA TYR A 31 2.92 13.34 11.05
C TYR A 31 4.23 14.12 10.82
N GLY A 32 4.69 14.30 9.58
CA GLY A 32 6.03 14.83 9.28
C GLY A 32 6.30 16.21 9.87
N HIS A 33 5.26 17.04 9.95
CA HIS A 33 5.34 18.38 10.54
C HIS A 33 5.64 18.39 12.05
N HIS A 34 5.34 17.31 12.79
CA HIS A 34 5.72 17.18 14.21
C HIS A 34 7.23 17.00 14.41
N TYR A 35 7.96 16.61 13.36
CA TYR A 35 9.41 16.41 13.35
C TYR A 35 10.17 17.49 12.57
N GLY A 36 9.47 18.52 12.07
CA GLY A 36 10.05 19.54 11.20
C GLY A 36 10.42 19.02 9.80
N TRP A 37 9.86 17.89 9.38
CA TRP A 37 10.08 17.32 8.05
C TRP A 37 9.08 17.89 7.04
N ASP A 38 9.42 17.74 5.75
CA ASP A 38 8.51 18.11 4.67
C ASP A 38 7.37 17.09 4.55
N ARG A 39 6.20 17.45 5.09
CA ARG A 39 4.98 16.63 5.00
C ARG A 39 4.47 16.45 3.56
N ASN A 40 4.93 17.27 2.61
CA ASN A 40 4.55 17.21 1.20
C ASN A 40 5.62 16.52 0.33
N ALA A 41 6.58 15.81 0.93
CA ALA A 41 7.63 15.10 0.19
C ALA A 41 7.09 14.08 -0.84
N ARG A 42 5.83 13.64 -0.71
CA ARG A 42 5.12 12.82 -1.71
C ARG A 42 4.94 13.52 -3.06
N ASP A 43 4.96 14.85 -3.11
CA ASP A 43 4.70 15.64 -4.32
C ASP A 43 5.72 15.37 -5.44
N GLN A 44 6.87 14.76 -5.13
CA GLN A 44 7.81 14.25 -6.13
C GLN A 44 7.19 13.17 -7.04
N PHE A 45 6.07 12.54 -6.62
CA PHE A 45 5.34 11.51 -7.34
C PHE A 45 3.99 12.00 -7.89
N LYS A 46 3.68 13.30 -7.84
CA LYS A 46 2.35 13.85 -8.19
C LYS A 46 1.84 13.47 -9.58
N ASP A 47 2.75 13.23 -10.51
CA ASP A 47 2.44 12.88 -11.90
C ASP A 47 2.42 11.35 -12.12
N HIS A 48 2.64 10.55 -11.06
CA HIS A 48 2.60 9.09 -11.12
C HIS A 48 1.15 8.59 -11.08
N PRO A 49 0.74 7.65 -11.93
CA PRO A 49 -0.65 7.16 -12.01
C PRO A 49 -1.18 6.49 -10.73
N VAL A 50 -0.30 6.09 -9.81
CA VAL A 50 -0.67 5.45 -8.53
C VAL A 50 -0.69 6.46 -7.36
N PHE A 51 -0.43 7.75 -7.63
CA PHE A 51 -0.37 8.79 -6.58
C PHE A 51 -1.66 8.84 -5.76
N ASP A 52 -2.81 8.98 -6.42
CA ASP A 52 -4.10 9.13 -5.74
C ASP A 52 -4.46 7.88 -4.94
N ASN A 53 -4.24 6.68 -5.50
CA ASN A 53 -4.44 5.43 -4.78
C ASN A 53 -3.57 5.32 -3.53
N CYS A 54 -2.29 5.70 -3.60
CA CYS A 54 -1.42 5.64 -2.44
C CYS A 54 -1.84 6.66 -1.37
N ALA A 55 -2.27 7.86 -1.79
CA ALA A 55 -2.82 8.87 -0.89
C ALA A 55 -4.10 8.38 -0.19
N GLU A 56 -5.06 7.84 -0.95
CA GLU A 56 -6.30 7.27 -0.40
C GLU A 56 -6.00 6.08 0.52
N PHE A 57 -5.05 5.23 0.16
CA PHE A 57 -4.63 4.12 1.02
C PHE A 57 -4.12 4.62 2.38
N CYS A 58 -3.27 5.64 2.35
CA CYS A 58 -2.72 6.21 3.57
C CYS A 58 -3.79 6.90 4.43
N GLU A 59 -4.74 7.59 3.80
CA GLU A 59 -5.86 8.23 4.49
C GLU A 59 -6.77 7.21 5.18
N ARG A 60 -7.19 6.18 4.44
CA ARG A 60 -8.24 5.28 4.89
C ARG A 60 -7.75 4.17 5.81
N TRP A 61 -6.54 3.66 5.57
CA TRP A 61 -6.04 2.48 6.29
C TRP A 61 -4.73 2.70 7.04
N ASP A 62 -3.73 3.35 6.45
CA ASP A 62 -2.42 3.45 7.10
C ASP A 62 -2.45 4.36 8.34
N GLN A 63 -2.72 5.66 8.15
CA GLN A 63 -2.75 6.64 9.23
C GLN A 63 -3.90 6.39 10.22
N SER A 64 -4.96 5.73 9.79
CA SER A 64 -6.15 5.49 10.61
C SER A 64 -6.00 4.28 11.55
N SER A 65 -4.95 3.46 11.41
CA SER A 65 -4.78 2.20 12.15
C SER A 65 -3.90 2.30 13.41
N PHE A 66 -3.88 3.45 14.10
CA PHE A 66 -3.08 3.67 15.31
C PHE A 66 -3.87 3.67 16.63
N ASP A 67 -5.15 3.31 16.60
CA ASP A 67 -5.96 3.16 17.81
C ASP A 67 -5.59 1.86 18.56
N PRO A 68 -5.00 1.94 19.78
CA PRO A 68 -4.60 0.76 20.54
C PRO A 68 -5.78 -0.05 21.07
N ASP A 69 -6.98 0.55 21.13
CA ASP A 69 -8.21 -0.08 21.63
C ASP A 69 -9.07 -0.67 20.49
N TYR A 70 -8.63 -0.53 19.23
CA TYR A 70 -9.36 -1.08 18.08
C TYR A 70 -9.39 -2.63 18.13
N PRO A 71 -10.56 -3.27 17.99
CA PRO A 71 -10.65 -4.72 17.96
C PRO A 71 -10.02 -5.25 16.66
N THR A 72 -8.79 -5.75 16.74
CA THR A 72 -8.05 -6.33 15.60
C THR A 72 -8.19 -7.84 15.54
N GLU A 73 -8.32 -8.38 14.34
CA GLU A 73 -8.21 -9.82 14.08
C GLU A 73 -6.79 -10.34 14.32
N THR A 74 -6.67 -11.62 14.67
CA THR A 74 -5.36 -12.27 14.85
C THR A 74 -4.69 -12.59 13.51
N LEU A 75 -3.36 -12.81 13.50
CA LEU A 75 -2.64 -13.22 12.30
C LEU A 75 -3.19 -14.52 11.67
N ASN A 76 -3.73 -15.44 12.48
CA ASN A 76 -4.32 -16.69 12.00
C ASN A 76 -5.51 -16.44 11.05
N MET A 77 -6.26 -15.35 11.26
CA MET A 77 -7.36 -14.96 10.38
C MET A 77 -6.86 -14.65 8.96
N PHE A 78 -5.68 -14.04 8.85
CA PHE A 78 -5.08 -13.62 7.58
C PHE A 78 -4.18 -14.67 6.94
N GLU A 79 -3.72 -15.68 7.71
CA GLU A 79 -2.81 -16.72 7.22
C GLU A 79 -3.28 -17.38 5.90
N PRO A 80 -4.56 -17.79 5.74
CA PRO A 80 -5.02 -18.36 4.48
C PRO A 80 -4.89 -17.41 3.28
N MET A 81 -5.14 -16.11 3.49
CA MET A 81 -5.05 -15.07 2.46
C MET A 81 -3.59 -14.84 2.05
N VAL A 82 -2.68 -14.80 3.03
CA VAL A 82 -1.24 -14.69 2.78
C VAL A 82 -0.76 -15.91 1.97
N ARG A 83 -1.17 -17.12 2.36
CA ARG A 83 -0.84 -18.35 1.63
C ARG A 83 -1.38 -18.33 0.20
N GLU A 84 -2.58 -17.80 -0.02
CA GLU A 84 -3.14 -17.62 -1.35
C GLU A 84 -2.27 -16.71 -2.22
N VAL A 85 -1.87 -15.54 -1.69
CA VAL A 85 -1.02 -14.59 -2.41
C VAL A 85 0.32 -15.21 -2.77
N PHE A 86 1.03 -15.78 -1.81
CA PHE A 86 2.34 -16.39 -2.04
C PHE A 86 2.30 -17.74 -2.78
N GLY A 87 1.12 -18.35 -2.91
CA GLY A 87 0.90 -19.53 -3.73
C GLY A 87 0.79 -19.23 -5.24
N ARG A 88 0.69 -17.96 -5.62
CA ARG A 88 0.61 -17.54 -7.03
C ARG A 88 1.92 -17.81 -7.76
N LYS A 89 1.83 -18.04 -9.08
CA LYS A 89 3.03 -18.12 -9.93
C LYS A 89 3.73 -16.75 -9.92
N ALA A 90 4.98 -16.71 -9.46
CA ALA A 90 5.78 -15.49 -9.45
C ALA A 90 5.86 -14.84 -10.85
N TYR A 91 5.68 -13.52 -10.90
CA TYR A 91 5.70 -12.70 -12.11
C TYR A 91 4.68 -13.11 -13.19
N SER A 92 3.61 -13.75 -12.77
CA SER A 92 2.43 -14.04 -13.58
C SER A 92 1.84 -12.74 -14.18
N PRO A 93 1.77 -12.58 -15.51
CA PRO A 93 1.24 -11.36 -16.13
C PRO A 93 -0.21 -11.05 -15.73
N GLU A 94 -1.03 -12.09 -15.54
CA GLU A 94 -2.41 -11.97 -15.08
C GLU A 94 -2.54 -11.43 -13.65
N ILE A 95 -1.50 -11.58 -12.82
CA ILE A 95 -1.42 -11.02 -11.47
C ILE A 95 -0.76 -9.63 -11.47
N ILE A 96 0.40 -9.48 -12.11
CA ILE A 96 1.17 -8.23 -12.09
C ILE A 96 0.37 -7.07 -12.71
N ARG A 97 -0.29 -7.33 -13.85
CA ARG A 97 -1.14 -6.35 -14.55
C ARG A 97 -0.46 -4.98 -14.70
N GLU A 98 0.74 -4.96 -15.27
CA GLU A 98 1.55 -3.75 -15.42
C GLU A 98 0.75 -2.57 -16.00
N GLY A 99 0.86 -1.39 -15.39
CA GLY A 99 0.13 -0.19 -15.79
C GLY A 99 -1.35 -0.12 -15.38
N PHE A 100 -1.96 -1.20 -14.88
CA PHE A 100 -3.35 -1.20 -14.40
C PHE A 100 -3.48 -0.65 -12.97
N VAL A 101 -4.20 0.46 -12.80
CA VAL A 101 -4.50 1.02 -11.46
C VAL A 101 -5.85 0.46 -10.98
N SER A 102 -5.85 -0.23 -9.84
CA SER A 102 -7.05 -0.83 -9.25
C SER A 102 -7.89 0.20 -8.49
N SER A 103 -9.22 0.07 -8.51
CA SER A 103 -10.08 0.84 -7.61
C SER A 103 -9.96 0.28 -6.19
N LEU A 104 -9.72 1.14 -5.20
CA LEU A 104 -9.54 0.73 -3.80
C LEU A 104 -10.88 0.53 -3.08
N THR A 105 -11.91 1.24 -3.53
CA THR A 105 -13.31 1.04 -3.15
C THR A 105 -14.04 0.44 -4.34
N GLY A 106 -14.98 -0.49 -4.08
CA GLY A 106 -15.90 -0.90 -5.14
C GLY A 106 -16.69 0.31 -5.62
N ASN A 107 -17.01 0.37 -6.91
CA ASN A 107 -17.98 1.34 -7.40
C ASN A 107 -19.29 1.08 -6.63
N GLU A 108 -19.74 2.06 -5.84
CA GLU A 108 -21.16 2.17 -5.47
C GLU A 108 -21.99 2.49 -6.72
#